data_AF-A0A7L3NIC9-F1
#
_entry.id   AF-A0A7L3NIC9-F1
#
_cell.length_a   1.000
_cell.length_b   1.000
_cell.length_c   1.000
_cell.angle_alpha   90.00
_cell.angle_beta   90.00
_cell.angle_gamma   90.00
#
_symmetry.space_group_name_H-M   'P 1'
#
loop_
_entity.id
_entity.type
_entity.pdbx_description
1 polymer ?
#
loop_
_entity_poly.entity_id
_entity_poly.type
_entity_poly.pdbx_seq_one_letter_code
_entity_poly.pdbx_strand_id
1 'polypeptide(L)'
;LIVQLSKQKRKFSSFFKSLVIELDKDLYGPDNHLVEWHRTPTTQETDGFQVKRPGDVSVRCTLLLMLDYQPPQFKLDPRLARLLGIHTQTRSAIIQALWQYIKTNKLQDSHDKEYINCDKYFQQIFDCPRLKFSEIPQRLTNLLLPPDPIVINHIISVDPNDQKKTACYDIDVEVEDPLKGQMSSFLLSTANQQEITALDNKIHETIESINQLKIQRDFMLSFSKDPKGYIQDLLRSQSRDLKVMTDVVGNPEEERRAEFYHEPWSQEAVSRYFYCKIQQRRQELEQSLGVRNT
;
A
#
# COMPACT_ATOMS: atom_id res chain seq x y z
N LEU A 1 -9.45 -30.80 -8.64
CA LEU A 1 -8.12 -30.15 -8.77
C LEU A 1 -7.50 -30.04 -7.40
N ILE A 2 -6.80 -31.09 -6.96
CA ILE A 2 -6.02 -31.05 -5.72
C ILE A 2 -4.73 -30.32 -6.11
N VAL A 3 -4.61 -29.06 -5.67
CA VAL A 3 -3.39 -28.28 -5.84
C VAL A 3 -2.29 -29.04 -5.11
N GLN A 4 -1.37 -29.64 -5.84
CA GLN A 4 -0.12 -30.10 -5.27
C GLN A 4 0.60 -28.84 -4.78
N LEU A 5 0.47 -28.58 -3.48
CA LEU A 5 1.31 -27.66 -2.75
C LEU A 5 2.76 -28.03 -3.07
N SER A 6 3.42 -27.20 -3.87
CA SER A 6 4.85 -27.34 -4.12
C SER A 6 5.53 -27.22 -2.76
N LYS A 7 5.91 -28.37 -2.17
CA LYS A 7 6.76 -28.43 -0.98
C LYS A 7 8.13 -27.93 -1.39
N GLN A 8 8.29 -26.61 -1.46
CA GLN A 8 9.59 -25.98 -1.60
C GLN A 8 10.42 -26.46 -0.40
N LYS A 9 11.43 -27.29 -0.67
CA LYS A 9 12.27 -27.87 0.38
C LYS A 9 13.08 -26.73 1.01
N ARG A 10 12.69 -26.36 2.22
CA ARG A 10 13.42 -25.41 3.07
C ARG A 10 14.67 -26.08 3.62
N LYS A 11 15.76 -25.32 3.69
CA LYS A 11 17.04 -25.77 4.23
C LYS A 11 16.97 -25.86 5.76
N PHE A 12 17.74 -26.75 6.38
CA PHE A 12 17.73 -26.91 7.85
C PHE A 12 17.98 -25.58 8.58
N SER A 13 19.02 -24.84 8.19
CA SER A 13 19.36 -23.54 8.82
C SER A 13 18.22 -22.52 8.69
N SER A 14 17.33 -22.68 7.70
CA SER A 14 16.27 -21.73 7.40
C SER A 14 15.13 -21.71 8.42
N PHE A 15 15.12 -22.64 9.37
CA PHE A 15 14.18 -22.67 10.50
C PHE A 15 14.70 -22.01 11.78
N PHE A 16 16.00 -21.72 11.86
CA PHE A 16 16.65 -21.23 13.08
C PHE A 16 17.18 -19.81 12.92
N LYS A 17 16.93 -18.96 13.91
CA LYS A 17 17.53 -17.63 14.00
C LYS A 17 19.00 -17.73 14.43
N SER A 18 19.28 -18.67 15.33
CA SER A 18 20.62 -18.92 15.84
C SER A 18 20.72 -20.32 16.44
N LEU A 19 21.94 -20.82 16.55
CA LEU A 19 22.26 -22.13 17.08
C LEU A 19 23.51 -21.98 17.94
N VAL A 20 23.49 -22.56 19.14
CA VAL A 20 24.62 -22.56 20.06
C VAL A 20 24.94 -24.00 20.43
N ILE A 21 26.22 -24.35 20.38
CA ILE A 21 26.76 -25.64 20.80
C ILE A 21 27.70 -25.35 21.95
N GLU A 22 27.34 -25.83 23.13
CA GLU A 22 28.14 -25.75 24.34
C GLU A 22 28.74 -27.13 24.63
N LEU A 23 30.05 -27.17 24.71
CA LEU A 23 30.85 -28.33 25.14
C LEU A 23 31.33 -28.09 26.57
N ASP A 24 31.88 -29.14 27.18
CA ASP A 24 32.43 -29.05 28.53
C ASP A 24 33.55 -27.99 28.62
N LYS A 25 33.31 -26.99 29.46
CA LYS A 25 34.19 -25.83 29.68
C LYS A 25 35.52 -26.23 30.32
N ASP A 26 35.52 -27.25 31.17
CA ASP A 26 36.73 -27.68 31.88
C ASP A 26 37.71 -28.39 30.94
N LEU A 27 37.19 -29.05 29.90
CA LEU A 27 37.99 -29.73 28.88
C LEU A 27 38.48 -28.80 27.76
N TYR A 28 37.62 -27.89 27.29
CA TYR A 28 37.90 -27.05 26.12
C TYR A 28 38.33 -25.63 26.44
N GLY A 29 38.26 -25.22 27.72
CA GLY A 29 38.61 -23.88 28.15
C GLY A 29 37.61 -22.81 27.68
N PRO A 30 37.81 -21.55 28.09
CA PRO A 30 36.83 -20.47 27.90
C PRO A 30 36.58 -20.12 26.43
N ASP A 31 37.55 -20.33 25.53
CA ASP A 31 37.45 -19.84 24.15
C ASP A 31 36.93 -20.91 23.16
N ASN A 32 37.07 -22.20 23.46
CA ASN A 32 36.75 -23.28 22.51
C ASN A 32 35.54 -24.12 22.88
N HIS A 33 35.04 -23.99 24.12
CA HIS A 33 33.87 -24.74 24.60
C HIS A 33 32.55 -24.28 23.95
N LEU A 34 32.49 -23.06 23.44
CA LEU A 34 31.28 -22.49 22.85
C LEU A 34 31.43 -22.31 21.34
N VAL A 35 30.41 -22.71 20.58
CA VAL A 35 30.29 -22.43 19.15
C VAL A 35 28.92 -21.82 18.89
N GLU A 36 28.90 -20.62 18.33
CA GLU A 36 27.67 -19.89 18.05
C GLU A 36 27.53 -19.64 16.54
N TRP A 37 26.33 -19.85 16.04
CA TRP A 37 25.92 -19.47 14.70
C TRP A 37 24.70 -18.56 14.78
N HIS A 38 24.78 -17.43 14.09
CA HIS A 38 23.70 -16.44 14.02
C HIS A 38 23.34 -16.21 12.57
N ARG A 39 22.05 -16.28 12.25
CA ARG A 39 21.58 -15.94 10.92
C ARG A 39 21.64 -14.42 10.71
N THR A 40 22.21 -14.02 9.58
CA THR A 40 22.19 -12.65 9.06
C THR A 40 21.49 -12.62 7.70
N PRO A 41 21.05 -11.44 7.22
CA PRO A 41 20.40 -11.30 5.91
C PRO A 41 21.23 -11.81 4.71
N THR A 42 22.55 -11.93 4.86
CA THR A 42 23.48 -12.42 3.84
C THR A 42 23.92 -13.86 4.05
N THR A 43 23.42 -14.55 5.08
CA THR A 43 23.80 -15.93 5.40
C THR A 43 23.32 -16.88 4.31
N GLN A 44 24.23 -17.73 3.80
CA GLN A 44 23.86 -18.82 2.91
C GLN A 44 23.24 -19.96 3.72
N GLU A 45 22.05 -20.40 3.31
CA GLU A 45 21.31 -21.45 4.00
C GLU A 45 21.90 -22.85 3.71
N THR A 46 22.03 -23.67 4.75
CA THR A 46 22.65 -25.01 4.72
C THR A 46 21.74 -26.07 5.36
N ASP A 47 21.96 -27.34 4.99
CA ASP A 47 21.20 -28.49 5.53
C ASP A 47 21.81 -29.11 6.79
N GLY A 48 22.94 -28.59 7.27
CA GLY A 48 23.60 -29.10 8.46
C GLY A 48 24.81 -28.27 8.87
N PHE A 49 25.19 -28.45 10.14
CA PHE A 49 26.37 -27.84 10.73
C PHE A 49 27.36 -28.93 11.11
N GLN A 50 28.64 -28.70 10.85
CA GLN A 50 29.72 -29.59 11.26
C GLN A 50 30.70 -28.83 12.13
N VAL A 51 30.92 -29.32 13.35
CA VAL A 51 31.90 -28.79 14.29
C VAL A 51 32.90 -29.89 14.61
N LYS A 52 34.19 -29.55 14.63
CA LYS A 52 35.28 -30.46 14.97
C LYS A 52 36.13 -29.82 16.07
N ARG A 53 36.42 -30.60 17.11
CA ARG A 53 37.33 -30.25 18.20
C ARG A 53 38.25 -31.45 18.48
N PRO A 54 39.52 -31.23 18.85
CA PRO A 54 40.40 -32.32 19.30
C PRO A 54 39.92 -32.86 20.65
N GLY A 55 40.06 -34.16 20.91
CA GLY A 55 39.68 -34.74 22.20
C GLY A 55 39.75 -36.27 22.17
N ASP A 56 40.07 -36.86 23.31
CA ASP A 56 40.24 -38.30 23.53
C ASP A 56 39.36 -38.84 24.67
N VAL A 57 38.51 -37.98 25.25
CA VAL A 57 37.57 -38.30 26.33
C VAL A 57 36.14 -38.02 25.86
N SER A 58 35.17 -38.80 26.35
CA SER A 58 33.76 -38.57 26.08
C SER A 58 33.29 -37.25 26.71
N VAL A 59 32.57 -36.42 25.95
CA VAL A 59 32.20 -35.06 26.37
C VAL A 59 30.70 -34.83 26.30
N ARG A 60 30.15 -34.13 27.29
CA ARG A 60 28.77 -33.62 27.24
C ARG A 60 28.67 -32.41 26.32
N CYS A 61 27.71 -32.46 25.41
CA CYS A 61 27.39 -31.43 24.45
C CYS A 61 25.94 -30.98 24.65
N THR A 62 25.72 -29.69 24.85
CA THR A 62 24.42 -29.07 24.94
C THR A 62 24.17 -28.26 23.68
N LEU A 63 23.13 -28.62 22.93
CA LEU A 63 22.70 -27.88 21.75
C LEU A 63 21.54 -26.97 22.14
N LEU A 64 21.65 -25.68 21.86
CA LEU A 64 20.57 -24.70 22.02
C LEU A 64 20.15 -24.22 20.63
N LEU A 65 18.93 -24.56 20.25
CA LEU A 65 18.36 -24.22 18.95
C LEU A 65 17.32 -23.11 19.12
N MET A 66 17.58 -21.93 18.57
CA MET A 66 16.66 -20.79 18.61
C MET A 66 15.90 -20.73 17.30
N LEU A 67 14.60 -21.07 17.33
CA LEU A 67 13.74 -21.03 16.15
C LEU A 67 13.52 -19.60 15.63
N ASP A 68 13.40 -19.45 14.32
CA ASP A 68 13.02 -18.21 13.66
C ASP A 68 11.50 -18.17 13.44
N TYR A 69 10.77 -17.66 14.43
CA TYR A 69 9.32 -17.52 14.34
C TYR A 69 8.93 -16.36 13.43
N GLN A 70 8.12 -16.64 12.40
CA GLN A 70 7.58 -15.64 11.49
C GLN A 70 6.04 -15.71 11.44
N PRO A 71 5.32 -14.74 12.04
CA PRO A 71 5.81 -13.53 12.70
C PRO A 71 6.48 -13.80 14.06
N PRO A 72 7.28 -12.85 14.59
CA PRO A 72 7.98 -13.01 15.86
C PRO A 72 7.04 -13.38 17.00
N GLN A 73 7.36 -14.48 17.68
CA GLN A 73 6.70 -14.91 18.90
C GLN A 73 7.52 -14.52 20.13
N PHE A 74 6.85 -14.37 21.26
CA PHE A 74 7.43 -13.97 22.54
C PHE A 74 6.94 -14.90 23.64
N LYS A 75 7.84 -15.22 24.56
CA LYS A 75 7.49 -15.89 25.81
C LYS A 75 6.95 -14.85 26.78
N LEU A 76 5.81 -15.14 27.40
CA LEU A 76 5.21 -14.22 28.35
C LEU A 76 5.84 -14.42 29.74
N ASP A 77 5.91 -13.35 30.52
CA ASP A 77 6.20 -13.44 31.96
C ASP A 77 5.31 -14.51 32.62
N PRO A 78 5.82 -15.37 33.53
CA PRO A 78 5.05 -16.47 34.10
C PRO A 78 3.71 -16.07 34.72
N ARG A 79 3.59 -14.85 35.27
CA ARG A 79 2.36 -14.34 35.87
C ARG A 79 1.33 -14.01 34.79
N LEU A 80 1.77 -13.35 33.72
CA LEU A 80 0.94 -13.03 32.56
C LEU A 80 0.55 -14.28 31.77
N ALA A 81 1.49 -15.21 31.60
CA ALA A 81 1.28 -16.48 30.91
C ALA A 81 0.18 -17.30 31.59
N ARG A 82 0.22 -17.40 32.93
CA ARG A 82 -0.79 -18.10 33.72
C ARG A 82 -2.15 -17.43 33.64
N LEU A 83 -2.19 -16.10 33.59
CA LEU A 83 -3.44 -15.34 33.52
C LEU A 83 -4.15 -15.54 32.17
N LEU A 84 -3.38 -15.46 31.08
CA LEU A 84 -3.92 -15.57 29.71
C LEU A 84 -4.04 -17.01 29.23
N GLY A 85 -3.41 -17.97 29.91
CA GLY A 85 -3.31 -19.37 29.46
C GLY A 85 -2.39 -19.53 28.25
N ILE A 86 -1.43 -18.62 28.06
CA ILE A 86 -0.57 -18.54 26.88
C ILE A 86 0.89 -18.50 27.31
N HIS A 87 1.69 -19.48 26.86
CA HIS A 87 3.12 -19.51 27.16
C HIS A 87 3.96 -18.70 26.16
N THR A 88 3.75 -18.95 24.87
CA THR A 88 4.49 -18.32 23.76
C THR A 88 3.54 -17.99 22.63
N GLN A 89 3.48 -16.73 22.20
CA GLN A 89 2.59 -16.28 21.12
C GLN A 89 3.10 -15.00 20.44
N THR A 90 2.45 -14.62 19.34
CA THR A 90 2.70 -13.34 18.67
C THR A 90 2.19 -12.18 19.51
N ARG A 91 2.82 -11.00 19.40
CA ARG A 91 2.40 -9.79 20.13
C ARG A 91 0.92 -9.44 19.89
N SER A 92 0.43 -9.62 18.66
CA SER A 92 -0.97 -9.37 18.31
C SER A 92 -1.92 -10.33 19.03
N ALA A 93 -1.63 -11.64 19.02
CA ALA A 93 -2.42 -12.64 19.73
C ALA A 93 -2.44 -12.41 21.24
N ILE A 94 -1.31 -11.99 21.83
CA ILE A 94 -1.23 -11.66 23.26
C ILE A 94 -2.12 -10.47 23.61
N ILE A 95 -2.09 -9.40 22.80
CA ILE A 95 -2.96 -8.23 23.01
C ILE A 95 -4.43 -8.61 22.87
N GLN A 96 -4.78 -9.47 21.91
CA GLN A 96 -6.15 -9.97 21.75
C GLN A 96 -6.60 -10.81 22.94
N ALA A 97 -5.75 -11.70 23.46
CA ALA A 97 -6.06 -12.50 24.65
C ALA A 97 -6.23 -11.61 25.89
N LEU A 98 -5.40 -10.59 26.04
CA LEU A 98 -5.52 -9.61 27.11
C LEU A 98 -6.81 -8.82 27.00
N TRP A 99 -7.21 -8.43 25.79
CA TRP A 99 -8.50 -7.79 25.53
C TRP A 99 -9.68 -8.71 25.86
N GLN A 100 -9.59 -9.98 25.49
CA GLN A 100 -10.61 -10.97 25.82
C GLN A 100 -10.76 -11.14 27.33
N TYR A 101 -9.65 -11.15 28.07
CA TYR A 101 -9.66 -11.16 29.54
C TYR A 101 -10.37 -9.92 30.12
N ILE A 102 -10.04 -8.72 29.64
CA ILE A 102 -10.67 -7.46 30.08
C ILE A 102 -12.18 -7.50 29.86
N LYS A 103 -12.62 -7.99 28.69
CA LYS A 103 -14.05 -8.08 28.35
C LYS A 103 -14.78 -9.11 29.19
N THR A 104 -14.19 -10.30 29.36
CA THR A 104 -14.80 -11.39 30.13
C THR A 104 -15.01 -10.98 31.59
N ASN A 105 -14.03 -10.28 32.18
CA ASN A 105 -14.07 -9.83 33.57
C ASN A 105 -14.69 -8.44 33.75
N LYS A 106 -15.20 -7.82 32.68
CA LYS A 106 -15.83 -6.48 32.68
C LYS A 106 -14.95 -5.40 33.35
N LEU A 107 -13.64 -5.45 33.07
CA LEU A 107 -12.66 -4.54 33.68
C LEU A 107 -12.60 -3.17 33.00
N GLN A 108 -13.27 -2.99 31.87
CA GLN A 108 -13.36 -1.68 31.21
C GLN A 108 -14.27 -0.76 32.02
N ASP A 109 -13.81 0.47 32.25
CA ASP A 109 -14.57 1.48 32.98
C ASP A 109 -15.86 1.87 32.22
N SER A 110 -16.96 2.01 32.95
CA SER A 110 -18.28 2.29 32.40
C SER A 110 -18.46 3.74 31.96
N HIS A 111 -17.76 4.67 32.61
CA HIS A 111 -17.84 6.10 32.34
C HIS A 111 -16.76 6.54 31.34
N ASP A 112 -15.57 5.95 31.44
CA ASP A 112 -14.44 6.29 30.57
C ASP A 112 -13.85 5.05 29.89
N LYS A 113 -14.31 4.77 28.67
CA LYS A 113 -13.96 3.56 27.92
C LYS A 113 -12.48 3.45 27.54
N GLU A 114 -11.68 4.50 27.73
CA GLU A 114 -10.23 4.45 27.50
C GLU A 114 -9.48 3.74 28.64
N TYR A 115 -10.10 3.66 29.83
CA TYR A 115 -9.48 3.10 31.01
C TYR A 115 -9.99 1.70 31.34
N ILE A 116 -9.06 0.94 31.92
CA ILE A 116 -9.26 -0.39 32.46
C ILE A 116 -9.00 -0.31 33.96
N ASN A 117 -9.98 -0.75 34.73
CA ASN A 117 -9.87 -0.91 36.17
C ASN A 117 -9.20 -2.26 36.43
N CYS A 118 -7.93 -2.23 36.83
CA CYS A 118 -7.12 -3.42 37.02
C CYS A 118 -7.66 -4.21 38.21
N ASP A 119 -7.98 -5.49 37.99
CA ASP A 119 -8.29 -6.41 39.08
C ASP A 119 -7.02 -6.80 39.86
N LYS A 120 -7.17 -7.67 40.86
CA LYS A 120 -6.05 -8.14 41.69
C LYS A 120 -4.90 -8.74 40.86
N TYR A 121 -5.19 -9.38 39.72
CA TYR A 121 -4.19 -10.03 38.89
C TYR A 121 -3.49 -9.03 37.95
N PHE A 122 -4.24 -8.09 37.36
CA PHE A 122 -3.69 -7.01 36.56
C PHE A 122 -2.84 -6.06 37.39
N GLN A 123 -3.30 -5.70 38.60
CA GLN A 123 -2.52 -4.88 39.54
C GLN A 123 -1.19 -5.53 39.88
N GLN A 124 -1.19 -6.86 40.01
CA GLN A 124 0.00 -7.65 40.28
C GLN A 124 1.01 -7.69 39.13
N ILE A 125 0.54 -7.58 37.88
CA ILE A 125 1.38 -7.69 36.67
C ILE A 125 1.85 -6.31 36.18
N PHE A 126 0.95 -5.32 36.21
CA PHE A 126 1.18 -3.98 35.67
C PHE A 126 1.51 -2.93 36.74
N ASP A 127 1.46 -3.31 38.03
CA ASP A 127 1.72 -2.45 39.18
C ASP A 127 0.94 -1.13 39.17
N CYS A 128 -0.30 -1.17 38.67
CA CYS A 128 -1.19 -0.01 38.62
C CYS A 128 -2.65 -0.38 38.87
N PRO A 129 -3.41 0.44 39.63
CA PRO A 129 -4.83 0.22 39.90
C PRO A 129 -5.72 0.50 38.69
N ARG A 130 -5.27 1.38 37.80
CA ARG A 130 -5.98 1.81 36.60
C ARG A 130 -4.99 2.00 35.47
N LEU A 131 -5.33 1.53 34.27
CA LEU A 131 -4.46 1.53 33.09
C LEU A 131 -5.23 2.03 31.86
N LYS A 132 -4.60 2.85 31.01
CA LYS A 132 -5.16 3.20 29.70
C LYS A 132 -4.87 2.12 28.65
N PHE A 133 -5.80 1.91 27.73
CA PHE A 133 -5.60 0.93 26.65
C PHE A 133 -4.37 1.24 25.78
N SER A 134 -4.09 2.52 25.53
CA SER A 134 -2.92 2.96 24.75
C SER A 134 -1.57 2.68 25.41
N GLU A 135 -1.54 2.47 26.74
CA GLU A 135 -0.32 2.16 27.49
C GLU A 135 0.03 0.67 27.47
N ILE A 136 -0.94 -0.21 27.19
CA ILE A 136 -0.76 -1.66 27.19
C ILE A 136 0.42 -2.10 26.30
N PRO A 137 0.57 -1.64 25.04
CA PRO A 137 1.69 -2.08 24.21
C PRO A 137 3.05 -1.75 24.82
N GLN A 138 3.19 -0.58 25.46
CA GLN A 138 4.44 -0.17 26.10
C GLN A 138 4.70 -1.01 27.35
N ARG A 139 3.71 -1.16 28.23
CA ARG A 139 3.80 -1.96 29.46
C ARG A 139 4.11 -3.43 29.18
N LEU A 140 3.53 -3.99 28.10
CA LEU A 140 3.81 -5.37 27.67
C LEU A 140 5.26 -5.57 27.25
N THR A 141 5.98 -4.54 26.78
CA THR A 141 7.36 -4.69 26.28
C THR A 141 8.29 -5.34 27.31
N ASN A 142 8.11 -5.02 28.60
CA ASN A 142 8.92 -5.58 29.69
C ASN A 142 8.46 -6.98 30.15
N LEU A 143 7.28 -7.41 29.71
CA LEU A 143 6.67 -8.70 30.05
C LEU A 143 6.78 -9.73 28.91
N LEU A 144 7.34 -9.31 27.77
CA LEU A 144 7.55 -10.13 26.59
C LEU A 144 9.04 -10.46 26.48
N LEU A 145 9.38 -11.70 26.77
CA LEU A 145 10.73 -12.25 26.72
C LEU A 145 10.96 -12.96 25.37
N PRO A 146 12.22 -13.13 24.94
CA PRO A 146 12.52 -14.01 23.83
C PRO A 146 12.00 -15.44 24.11
N PRO A 147 11.53 -16.18 23.09
CA PRO A 147 11.16 -17.59 23.25
C PRO A 147 12.30 -18.43 23.81
N ASP A 148 11.97 -19.45 24.59
CA ASP A 148 12.98 -20.38 25.08
C ASP A 148 13.60 -21.16 23.92
N PRO A 149 14.93 -21.36 23.92
CA PRO A 149 15.58 -22.23 22.95
C PRO A 149 15.19 -23.70 23.21
N ILE A 150 15.21 -24.50 22.16
CA ILE A 150 15.12 -25.96 22.28
C ILE A 150 16.50 -26.44 22.76
N VAL A 151 16.53 -27.08 23.94
CA VAL A 151 17.75 -27.59 24.55
C VAL A 151 17.84 -29.09 24.36
N ILE A 152 18.90 -29.56 23.70
CA ILE A 152 19.19 -30.97 23.49
C ILE A 152 20.51 -31.31 24.17
N ASN A 153 20.46 -32.20 25.14
CA ASN A 153 21.64 -32.72 25.83
C ASN A 153 22.10 -34.02 25.16
N HIS A 154 23.33 -34.04 24.69
CA HIS A 154 23.94 -35.19 24.02
C HIS A 154 25.31 -35.51 24.62
N ILE A 155 25.72 -36.78 24.60
CA ILE A 155 27.05 -37.19 25.05
C ILE A 155 27.80 -37.72 23.84
N ILE A 156 28.90 -37.07 23.49
CA ILE A 156 29.81 -37.49 22.43
C ILE A 156 30.72 -38.57 23.02
N SER A 157 30.54 -39.82 22.60
CA SER A 157 31.38 -40.94 23.03
C SER A 157 32.58 -41.14 22.10
N VAL A 158 33.76 -41.43 22.66
CA VAL A 158 34.98 -41.80 21.93
C VAL A 158 35.13 -43.32 21.75
N ASP A 159 34.20 -44.12 22.28
CA ASP A 159 34.31 -45.57 22.28
C ASP A 159 34.25 -46.16 20.86
N PRO A 160 35.25 -46.95 20.44
CA PRO A 160 35.31 -47.53 19.09
C PRO A 160 34.23 -48.59 18.83
N ASN A 161 33.53 -49.06 19.85
CA ASN A 161 32.36 -49.95 19.74
C ASN A 161 31.03 -49.18 19.58
N ASP A 162 31.01 -47.86 19.84
CA ASP A 162 29.80 -47.04 19.78
C ASP A 162 29.68 -46.30 18.43
N GLN A 163 29.99 -47.02 17.34
CA GLN A 163 30.00 -46.45 16.00
C GLN A 163 28.57 -46.19 15.51
N LYS A 164 28.17 -44.91 15.58
CA LYS A 164 26.98 -44.29 14.95
C LYS A 164 25.65 -44.42 15.71
N LYS A 165 25.58 -43.90 16.93
CA LYS A 165 24.29 -43.48 17.48
C LYS A 165 23.85 -42.15 16.88
N THR A 166 23.08 -42.20 15.79
CA THR A 166 22.32 -41.04 15.34
C THR A 166 21.18 -40.81 16.32
N ALA A 167 21.22 -39.70 17.08
CA ALA A 167 20.08 -39.26 17.87
C ALA A 167 19.12 -38.47 16.95
N CYS A 168 17.87 -38.89 16.91
CA CYS A 168 16.82 -38.22 16.13
C CYS A 168 15.90 -37.47 17.08
N TYR A 169 15.63 -36.21 16.77
CA TYR A 169 14.69 -35.37 17.52
C TYR A 169 13.67 -34.80 16.55
N ASP A 170 12.40 -34.95 16.87
CA ASP A 170 11.32 -34.32 16.13
C ASP A 170 11.05 -32.93 16.73
N ILE A 171 11.04 -31.91 15.87
CA ILE A 171 10.80 -30.52 16.25
C ILE A 171 9.66 -30.01 15.39
N ASP A 172 8.56 -29.63 16.05
CA ASP A 172 7.45 -28.98 15.37
C ASP A 172 7.83 -27.53 15.06
N VAL A 173 7.72 -27.15 13.78
CA VAL A 173 8.02 -25.80 13.31
C VAL A 173 6.82 -25.27 12.55
N GLU A 174 6.36 -24.08 12.93
CA GLU A 174 5.33 -23.36 12.18
C GLU A 174 5.93 -22.84 10.87
N VAL A 175 5.31 -23.20 9.75
CA VAL A 175 5.72 -22.79 8.42
C VAL A 175 4.69 -21.83 7.84
N GLU A 176 5.15 -20.76 7.20
CA GLU A 176 4.25 -19.81 6.51
C GLU A 176 3.36 -20.54 5.50
N ASP A 177 2.09 -20.13 5.44
CA ASP A 177 1.12 -20.70 4.51
C ASP A 177 1.58 -20.47 3.06
N PRO A 178 1.84 -21.54 2.29
CA PRO A 178 2.22 -21.44 0.88
C PRO A 178 1.18 -20.72 -0.01
N LEU A 179 -0.08 -20.64 0.43
CA LEU A 179 -1.11 -19.86 -0.28
C LEU A 179 -0.81 -18.36 -0.29
N LYS A 180 -0.13 -17.84 0.73
CA LYS A 180 0.16 -16.40 0.84
C LYS A 180 1.07 -15.92 -0.29
N GLY A 181 2.05 -16.74 -0.69
CA GLY A 181 2.90 -16.46 -1.85
C GLY A 181 2.12 -16.46 -3.16
N GLN A 182 1.19 -17.42 -3.32
CA GLN A 182 0.32 -17.49 -4.51
C GLN A 182 -0.64 -16.30 -4.59
N MET A 183 -1.25 -15.92 -3.46
CA MET A 183 -2.13 -14.76 -3.37
C MET A 183 -1.38 -13.47 -3.70
N SER A 184 -0.16 -13.30 -3.18
CA SER A 184 0.69 -12.14 -3.51
C SER A 184 1.00 -12.10 -5.01
N SER A 185 1.39 -13.23 -5.60
CA SER A 185 1.64 -13.34 -7.04
C SER A 185 0.38 -13.04 -7.87
N PHE A 186 -0.79 -13.46 -7.41
CA PHE A 186 -2.06 -13.19 -8.07
C PHE A 186 -2.42 -11.70 -8.01
N LEU A 187 -2.32 -11.07 -6.83
CA LEU A 187 -2.61 -9.64 -6.65
C LEU A 187 -1.65 -8.74 -7.44
N LEU A 188 -0.39 -9.15 -7.57
CA LEU A 188 0.63 -8.44 -8.35
C LEU A 188 0.59 -8.76 -9.85
N SER A 189 -0.18 -9.78 -10.25
CA SER A 189 -0.27 -10.15 -11.67
C SER A 189 -1.01 -9.06 -12.44
N THR A 190 -0.26 -8.28 -13.21
CA THR A 190 -0.78 -7.31 -14.18
C THR A 190 -0.86 -7.88 -15.59
N ALA A 191 -0.69 -9.21 -15.73
CA ALA A 191 -0.51 -9.90 -17.01
C ALA A 191 -1.57 -9.53 -18.06
N ASN A 192 -2.80 -9.29 -17.64
CA ASN A 192 -3.91 -9.00 -18.55
C ASN A 192 -4.22 -7.49 -18.66
N GLN A 193 -3.57 -6.62 -17.88
CA GLN A 193 -3.89 -5.18 -17.89
C GLN A 193 -3.52 -4.53 -19.22
N GLN A 194 -2.40 -4.93 -19.84
CA GLN A 194 -1.98 -4.37 -21.13
C GLN A 194 -2.96 -4.75 -22.26
N GLU A 195 -3.44 -6.00 -22.26
CA GLU A 195 -4.42 -6.47 -23.24
C GLU A 195 -5.77 -5.80 -23.06
N ILE A 196 -6.24 -5.63 -21.81
CA ILE A 196 -7.47 -4.90 -21.50
C ILE A 196 -7.38 -3.45 -22.00
N THR A 197 -6.29 -2.74 -21.70
CA THR A 197 -6.08 -1.36 -22.17
C THR A 197 -6.05 -1.27 -23.70
N ALA A 198 -5.44 -2.25 -24.39
CA ALA A 198 -5.43 -2.29 -25.84
C ALA A 198 -6.84 -2.50 -26.42
N LEU A 199 -7.65 -3.37 -25.80
CA LEU A 199 -9.05 -3.57 -26.18
C LEU A 199 -9.88 -2.31 -25.91
N ASP A 200 -9.68 -1.63 -24.79
CA ASP A 200 -10.38 -0.39 -24.44
C ASP A 200 -10.07 0.75 -25.43
N ASN A 201 -8.82 0.87 -25.87
CA ASN A 201 -8.44 1.83 -26.90
C ASN A 201 -9.12 1.51 -28.24
N LYS A 202 -9.16 0.23 -28.63
CA LYS A 202 -9.85 -0.20 -29.85
C LYS A 202 -11.36 0.06 -29.78
N ILE A 203 -11.97 -0.11 -28.61
CA ILE A 203 -13.38 0.25 -28.37
C ILE A 203 -13.57 1.76 -28.59
N HIS A 204 -12.70 2.61 -28.03
CA HIS A 204 -12.77 4.06 -28.23
C HIS A 204 -12.65 4.47 -29.70
N GLU A 205 -11.64 3.98 -30.41
CA GLU A 205 -11.45 4.25 -31.84
C GLU A 205 -12.68 3.84 -32.67
N THR A 206 -13.26 2.68 -32.34
CA THR A 206 -14.47 2.19 -33.02
C THR A 206 -15.67 3.09 -32.74
N ILE A 207 -15.85 3.57 -31.51
CA ILE A 207 -16.92 4.50 -31.14
C ILE A 207 -16.76 5.84 -31.87
N GLU A 208 -15.55 6.38 -31.97
CA GLU A 208 -15.29 7.60 -32.74
C GLU A 208 -15.62 7.42 -34.22
N SER A 209 -15.23 6.30 -34.82
CA SER A 209 -15.57 5.97 -36.20
C SER A 209 -17.09 5.88 -36.41
N ILE A 210 -17.81 5.22 -35.49
CA ILE A 210 -19.28 5.15 -35.52
C ILE A 210 -19.90 6.55 -35.47
N ASN A 211 -19.39 7.43 -34.61
CA ASN A 211 -19.90 8.80 -34.49
C ASN A 211 -19.66 9.61 -35.76
N GLN A 212 -18.48 9.50 -36.39
CA GLN A 212 -18.19 10.15 -37.67
C GLN A 212 -19.12 9.65 -38.77
N LEU A 213 -19.31 8.33 -38.89
CA LEU A 213 -20.22 7.73 -39.86
C LEU A 213 -21.67 8.13 -39.62
N LYS A 214 -22.09 8.25 -38.35
CA LYS A 214 -23.42 8.76 -37.99
C LYS A 214 -23.61 10.19 -38.48
N ILE A 215 -22.66 11.09 -38.22
CA ILE A 215 -22.73 12.49 -38.68
C ILE A 215 -22.84 12.54 -40.21
N GLN A 216 -22.03 11.77 -40.93
CA GLN A 216 -22.09 11.70 -42.39
C GLN A 216 -23.43 11.17 -42.90
N ARG A 217 -23.95 10.12 -42.27
CA ARG A 217 -25.27 9.56 -42.60
C ARG A 217 -26.37 10.59 -42.37
N ASP A 218 -26.37 11.26 -41.22
CA ASP A 218 -27.40 12.24 -40.85
C ASP A 218 -27.35 13.46 -41.78
N PHE A 219 -26.16 13.89 -42.21
CA PHE A 219 -25.97 14.90 -43.26
C PHE A 219 -26.65 14.48 -44.57
N MET A 220 -26.32 13.28 -45.09
CA MET A 220 -26.85 12.79 -46.37
C MET A 220 -28.36 12.55 -46.31
N LEU A 221 -28.87 12.08 -45.16
CA LEU A 221 -30.31 11.91 -44.93
C LEU A 221 -31.05 13.26 -44.87
N SER A 222 -30.46 14.28 -44.25
CA SER A 222 -31.08 15.61 -44.17
C SER A 222 -31.14 16.26 -45.56
N PHE A 223 -30.07 16.16 -46.34
CA PHE A 223 -30.04 16.62 -47.73
C PHE A 223 -31.07 15.91 -48.63
N SER A 224 -31.21 14.59 -48.50
CA SER A 224 -32.16 13.84 -49.35
C SER A 224 -33.63 14.09 -49.00
N LYS A 225 -33.95 14.50 -47.77
CA LYS A 225 -35.32 14.83 -47.34
C LYS A 225 -35.79 16.21 -47.81
N ASP A 226 -34.96 17.24 -47.67
CA ASP A 226 -35.24 18.59 -48.17
C ASP A 226 -33.94 19.26 -48.65
N PRO A 227 -33.55 19.05 -49.92
CA PRO A 227 -32.28 19.54 -50.42
C PRO A 227 -32.22 21.07 -50.48
N LYS A 228 -33.35 21.75 -50.72
CA LYS A 228 -33.38 23.21 -50.85
C LYS A 228 -33.21 23.88 -49.48
N GLY A 229 -34.01 23.47 -48.49
CA GLY A 229 -33.89 23.99 -47.13
C GLY A 229 -32.52 23.68 -46.54
N TYR A 230 -32.05 22.44 -46.72
CA TYR A 230 -30.77 22.00 -46.16
C TYR A 230 -29.56 22.76 -46.73
N ILE A 231 -29.51 23.02 -48.06
CA ILE A 231 -28.42 23.83 -48.65
C ILE A 231 -28.42 25.25 -48.07
N GLN A 232 -29.61 25.85 -47.88
CA GLN A 232 -29.70 27.20 -47.33
C GLN A 232 -29.20 27.26 -45.89
N ASP A 233 -29.55 26.27 -45.07
CA ASP A 233 -29.08 26.15 -43.69
C ASP A 233 -27.57 25.84 -43.63
N LEU A 234 -27.06 25.01 -44.54
CA LEU A 234 -25.64 24.72 -44.66
C LEU A 234 -24.84 25.98 -45.01
N LEU A 235 -25.30 26.79 -45.98
CA LEU A 235 -24.65 28.06 -46.35
C LEU A 235 -24.64 29.04 -45.18
N ARG A 236 -25.74 29.11 -44.41
CA ARG A 236 -25.81 29.93 -43.20
C ARG A 236 -24.84 29.44 -42.12
N SER A 237 -24.76 28.13 -41.89
CA SER A 237 -23.82 27.53 -40.93
C SER A 237 -22.38 27.82 -41.33
N GLN A 238 -21.99 27.52 -42.56
CA GLN A 238 -20.63 27.74 -43.05
C GLN A 238 -20.22 29.22 -43.03
N SER A 239 -21.15 30.14 -43.35
CA SER A 239 -20.90 31.57 -43.22
C SER A 239 -20.68 31.99 -41.76
N ARG A 240 -21.44 31.42 -40.82
CA ARG A 240 -21.28 31.68 -39.38
C ARG A 240 -19.95 31.12 -38.88
N ASP A 241 -19.63 29.87 -39.21
CA ASP A 241 -18.41 29.20 -38.77
C ASP A 241 -17.18 29.96 -39.29
N LEU A 242 -17.21 30.41 -40.54
CA LEU A 242 -16.14 31.24 -41.12
C LEU A 242 -15.97 32.57 -40.38
N LYS A 243 -17.07 33.26 -40.04
CA LYS A 243 -17.02 34.50 -39.26
C LYS A 243 -16.40 34.28 -37.89
N VAL A 244 -16.74 33.18 -37.22
CA VAL A 244 -16.16 32.81 -35.92
C VAL A 244 -14.67 32.49 -36.03
N MET A 245 -14.24 31.78 -37.08
CA MET A 245 -12.83 31.45 -37.28
C MET A 245 -11.96 32.65 -37.70
N THR A 246 -12.55 33.70 -38.26
CA THR A 246 -11.83 34.88 -38.80
C THR A 246 -12.03 36.15 -37.98
N ASP A 247 -12.76 36.07 -36.87
CA ASP A 247 -13.18 37.21 -36.04
C ASP A 247 -13.88 38.34 -36.85
N VAL A 248 -14.47 38.00 -38.00
CA VAL A 248 -15.19 38.94 -38.84
C VAL A 248 -16.57 39.19 -38.22
N VAL A 249 -16.77 40.41 -37.74
CA VAL A 249 -18.03 40.86 -37.15
C VAL A 249 -18.87 41.59 -38.19
N GLY A 250 -20.20 41.50 -38.06
CA GLY A 250 -21.15 42.20 -38.92
C GLY A 250 -21.59 41.39 -40.14
N ASN A 251 -22.53 41.95 -40.88
CA ASN A 251 -23.01 41.39 -42.13
C ASN A 251 -23.10 42.54 -43.14
N PRO A 252 -22.08 42.70 -44.01
CA PRO A 252 -22.04 43.81 -44.97
C PRO A 252 -23.27 43.90 -45.85
N GLU A 253 -23.91 42.77 -46.15
CA GLU A 253 -25.14 42.75 -46.97
C GLU A 253 -26.39 43.23 -46.20
N GLU A 254 -26.43 43.07 -44.89
CA GLU A 254 -27.48 43.67 -44.05
C GLU A 254 -27.21 45.17 -43.85
N GLU A 255 -25.96 45.54 -43.58
CA GLU A 255 -25.52 46.93 -43.38
C GLU A 255 -25.73 47.83 -44.62
N ARG A 256 -25.88 47.24 -45.81
CA ARG A 256 -26.21 47.94 -47.05
C ARG A 256 -27.69 48.31 -47.19
N ARG A 257 -28.59 47.66 -46.44
CA ARG A 257 -30.03 47.87 -46.54
C ARG A 257 -30.49 48.97 -45.59
N ALA A 258 -31.42 49.80 -46.04
CA ALA A 258 -31.98 50.87 -45.21
C ALA A 258 -32.66 50.32 -43.94
N GLU A 259 -33.28 49.13 -44.02
CA GLU A 259 -33.93 48.49 -42.89
C GLU A 259 -33.01 48.30 -41.68
N PHE A 260 -31.72 48.04 -41.92
CA PHE A 260 -30.73 47.85 -40.86
C PHE A 260 -30.60 49.06 -39.93
N TYR A 261 -30.83 50.27 -40.45
CA TYR A 261 -30.72 51.52 -39.70
C TYR A 261 -32.04 51.97 -39.07
N HIS A 262 -33.12 51.20 -39.21
CA HIS A 262 -34.39 51.45 -38.50
C HIS A 262 -34.44 50.75 -37.13
N GLU A 263 -33.37 50.07 -36.74
CA GLU A 263 -33.27 49.35 -35.47
C GLU A 263 -33.20 50.31 -34.26
N PRO A 264 -33.62 49.87 -33.04
CA PRO A 264 -33.66 50.72 -31.84
C PRO A 264 -32.30 51.33 -31.45
N TRP A 265 -31.19 50.69 -31.81
CA TRP A 265 -29.84 51.16 -31.51
C TRP A 265 -29.42 52.37 -32.36
N SER A 266 -30.11 52.65 -33.47
CA SER A 266 -29.72 53.68 -34.45
C SER A 266 -29.63 55.09 -33.84
N GLN A 267 -30.64 55.50 -33.07
CA GLN A 267 -30.69 56.84 -32.46
C GLN A 267 -29.57 57.05 -31.44
N GLU A 268 -29.29 56.05 -30.60
CA GLU A 268 -28.18 56.09 -29.66
C GLU A 268 -26.84 56.10 -30.39
N ALA A 269 -26.67 55.28 -31.43
CA ALA A 269 -25.45 55.22 -32.22
C ALA A 269 -25.13 56.57 -32.89
N VAL A 270 -26.13 57.24 -33.46
CA VAL A 270 -25.97 58.60 -34.02
C VAL A 270 -25.56 59.60 -32.95
N SER A 271 -26.17 59.54 -31.75
CA SER A 271 -25.85 60.43 -30.64
C SER A 271 -24.40 60.25 -30.17
N ARG A 272 -23.95 59.00 -30.00
CA ARG A 272 -22.55 58.67 -29.67
C ARG A 272 -21.59 59.12 -30.76
N TYR A 273 -21.94 58.90 -32.03
CA TYR A 273 -21.14 59.35 -33.16
C TYR A 273 -20.97 60.88 -33.16
N PHE A 274 -22.05 61.65 -32.99
CA PHE A 274 -22.00 63.11 -32.92
C PHE A 274 -21.13 63.59 -31.76
N TYR A 275 -21.28 63.00 -30.57
CA TYR A 275 -20.45 63.34 -29.42
C TYR A 275 -18.96 63.14 -29.74
N CYS A 276 -18.57 61.97 -30.25
CA CYS A 276 -17.19 61.68 -30.62
C CYS A 276 -16.67 62.64 -31.71
N LYS A 277 -17.50 62.95 -32.71
CA LYS A 277 -17.12 63.83 -33.81
C LYS A 277 -16.91 65.28 -33.35
N ILE A 278 -17.74 65.77 -32.44
CA ILE A 278 -17.59 67.09 -31.83
C ILE A 278 -16.29 67.16 -31.02
N GLN A 279 -15.99 66.14 -30.21
CA GLN A 279 -14.72 66.10 -29.44
C GLN A 279 -13.50 66.08 -30.36
N GLN A 280 -13.54 65.30 -31.45
CA GLN A 280 -12.47 65.29 -32.44
C GLN A 280 -12.26 66.67 -33.08
N ARG A 281 -13.34 67.32 -33.53
CA ARG A 281 -13.28 68.67 -34.11
C ARG A 281 -12.77 69.71 -33.13
N ARG A 282 -13.18 69.61 -31.87
CA ARG A 282 -12.70 70.47 -30.80
C ARG A 282 -11.19 70.29 -30.59
N GLN A 283 -10.70 69.04 -30.55
CA GLN A 283 -9.28 68.74 -30.42
C GLN A 283 -8.45 69.26 -31.61
N GLU A 284 -8.95 69.10 -32.84
CA GLU A 284 -8.33 69.66 -34.05
C GLU A 284 -8.22 71.19 -33.96
N LEU A 285 -9.28 71.87 -33.51
CA LEU A 285 -9.32 73.32 -33.34
C LEU A 285 -8.36 73.78 -32.25
N GLU A 286 -8.36 73.14 -31.07
CA GLU A 286 -7.46 73.44 -29.96
C GLU A 286 -5.98 73.25 -30.35
N GLN A 287 -5.66 72.21 -31.13
CA GLN A 287 -4.33 72.01 -31.70
C GLN A 287 -3.95 73.11 -32.72
N SER A 288 -4.88 73.49 -33.61
CA SER A 288 -4.62 74.51 -34.63
C SER A 288 -4.46 75.93 -34.06
N LEU A 289 -5.13 76.24 -32.94
CA LEU A 289 -5.11 77.53 -32.27
C LEU A 289 -3.97 77.66 -31.25
N GLY A 290 -3.17 76.61 -31.06
CA GLY A 290 -2.03 76.60 -30.13
C GLY A 290 -2.42 76.74 -28.65
N VAL A 291 -3.71 76.59 -28.33
CA VAL A 291 -4.22 76.71 -26.96
C VAL A 291 -3.97 75.39 -26.24
N ARG A 292 -2.76 75.22 -25.68
CA ARG A 292 -2.56 74.26 -24.61
C ARG A 292 -3.25 74.80 -23.36
N ASN A 293 -4.50 74.39 -23.13
CA ASN A 293 -5.06 74.49 -21.79
C ASN A 293 -4.20 73.63 -20.86
N THR A 294 -3.71 74.26 -19.80
CA THR A 294 -3.14 73.60 -18.63
C THR A 294 -4.23 72.85 -17.88
#